data_AF-A0A0L6JT88-F1
#
_entry.id   AF-A0A0L6JT88-F1
#
_cell.length_a   1.000
_cell.length_b   1.000
_cell.length_c   1.000
_cell.angle_alpha   90.00
_cell.angle_beta   90.00
_cell.angle_gamma   90.00
#
_symmetry.space_group_name_H-M   'P 1'
#
loop_
_entity.id
_entity.type
_entity.pdbx_description
1 polymer ?
#
loop_
_entity_poly.entity_id
_entity_poly.type
_entity_poly.pdbx_seq_one_letter_code
_entity_poly.pdbx_strand_id
1 'polypeptide(L)'
;MLEVKELEINDISDSEYIEKLFKKLSKKKNMDIMVTLEDEKTINTTLEFTDNEVFITNAMFRNQRIKVTFIYNDYAFYFFTHIDSLLKMGMPKTIYQLTKRQLERYIIQEDENAYIIMNKQKYRIVNIHTKGLSFQGSKKDLAVGDLLRNFTISLDDVVIFVDAEVRHVQKSEDMYIYGLAYKDIYWLDKMQIIKYVLKNSHTNLKNMSDYSQDEIYELFDKSGYLELSNIGIESNFPEMINVLRKMDNMPHISKSFVYVDKNNHILSGASIIKLYNYTFLAHHLAVKKEAKLNMTCKMDIYKAIQNYILNHDYFKYYLAYFDRDLDWHKGLLQRISEHINNPGKFLFEELIWFVASISDSNSNERNVPYMVEELYDANEFINYSDRNLREIEKGCYCYNEDIHLDKIKNIYSVKDLYAERKIFRVIEKGDIVAYVVAEAYTSGLNLFNCVDCAKVYFIHTNIDQNAFLKAICVGLSSFYQKLNKKYFHILINSDYSINFDNINVENLKRIIAARVIANNDGVREYKNYFKTMMG
;
A
#
# COMPACT_ATOMS: atom_id res chain seq x y z
N MET A 1 13.37 27.25 -3.08
CA MET A 1 14.44 26.58 -3.84
C MET A 1 14.09 25.10 -3.88
N LEU A 2 13.58 24.59 -5.00
CA LEU A 2 13.23 23.17 -5.11
C LEU A 2 14.52 22.40 -5.34
N GLU A 3 14.88 21.51 -4.42
CA GLU A 3 15.94 20.53 -4.65
C GLU A 3 15.67 19.81 -5.97
N VAL A 4 16.63 19.89 -6.89
CA VAL A 4 16.66 19.01 -8.07
C VAL A 4 16.92 17.62 -7.50
N LYS A 5 15.86 16.84 -7.28
CA LYS A 5 16.03 15.43 -6.94
C LYS A 5 16.78 14.77 -8.08
N GLU A 6 17.99 14.30 -7.78
CA GLU A 6 18.74 13.45 -8.69
C GLU A 6 17.89 12.25 -9.08
N LEU A 7 18.03 11.80 -10.32
CA LEU A 7 17.35 10.60 -10.80
C LEU A 7 17.83 9.41 -9.97
N GLU A 8 16.93 8.79 -9.23
CA GLU A 8 17.23 7.50 -8.60
C GLU A 8 17.48 6.47 -9.71
N ILE A 9 18.68 5.90 -9.69
CA ILE A 9 19.10 4.83 -10.60
C ILE A 9 19.11 3.56 -9.76
N ASN A 10 18.22 2.63 -10.08
CA ASN A 10 18.26 1.29 -9.49
C ASN A 10 19.06 0.36 -10.40
N ASP A 11 20.16 -0.21 -9.90
CA ASP A 11 20.95 -1.19 -10.61
C ASP A 11 20.41 -2.61 -10.37
N ILE A 12 20.07 -3.30 -11.45
CA ILE A 12 19.50 -4.65 -11.39
C ILE A 12 20.51 -5.59 -12.02
N SER A 13 21.13 -6.43 -11.18
CA SER A 13 22.13 -7.43 -11.60
C SER A 13 21.67 -8.88 -11.39
N ASP A 14 20.40 -9.09 -11.00
CA ASP A 14 19.78 -10.41 -10.91
C ASP A 14 19.58 -10.99 -12.32
N SER A 15 20.31 -12.06 -12.64
CA SER A 15 20.26 -12.70 -13.95
C SER A 15 18.89 -13.31 -14.29
N GLU A 16 18.18 -13.85 -13.29
CA GLU A 16 16.85 -14.43 -13.50
C GLU A 16 15.82 -13.35 -13.82
N TYR A 17 15.93 -12.20 -13.14
CA TYR A 17 15.10 -11.02 -13.45
C TYR A 17 15.36 -10.51 -14.87
N ILE A 18 16.63 -10.34 -15.26
CA ILE A 18 17.01 -9.83 -16.58
C ILE A 18 16.50 -10.78 -17.67
N GLU A 19 16.67 -12.09 -17.51
CA GLU A 19 16.18 -13.09 -18.45
C GLU A 19 14.65 -13.04 -18.58
N LYS A 20 13.92 -12.97 -17.47
CA LYS A 20 12.46 -12.80 -17.47
C LYS A 20 12.03 -11.52 -18.16
N LEU A 21 12.71 -10.40 -17.93
CA LEU A 21 12.43 -9.12 -18.57
C LEU A 21 12.58 -9.23 -20.09
N PHE A 22 13.72 -9.73 -20.57
CA PHE A 22 13.96 -9.86 -22.01
C PHE A 22 13.03 -10.87 -22.69
N LYS A 23 12.66 -11.96 -22.00
CA LYS A 23 11.62 -12.89 -22.45
C LYS A 23 10.24 -12.24 -22.57
N LYS A 24 9.95 -11.21 -21.77
CA LYS A 24 8.73 -10.41 -21.91
C LYS A 24 8.83 -9.40 -23.05
N LEU A 25 9.99 -8.76 -23.21
CA LEU A 25 10.25 -7.84 -24.32
C LEU A 25 10.14 -8.56 -25.68
N SER A 26 10.64 -9.78 -25.78
CA SER A 26 10.60 -10.56 -27.03
C SER A 26 9.20 -10.84 -27.55
N LYS A 27 8.18 -10.85 -26.67
CA LYS A 27 6.77 -10.97 -27.09
C LYS A 27 6.29 -9.80 -27.96
N LYS A 28 6.95 -8.64 -27.91
CA LYS A 28 6.62 -7.47 -28.75
C LYS A 28 7.14 -7.59 -30.18
N LYS A 29 8.04 -8.54 -30.47
CA LYS A 29 8.81 -8.71 -31.72
C LYS A 29 9.75 -7.55 -32.05
N ASN A 30 9.25 -6.31 -31.99
CA ASN A 30 10.00 -5.08 -32.20
C ASN A 30 9.81 -4.12 -31.04
N MET A 31 10.83 -3.34 -30.73
CA MET A 31 10.78 -2.34 -29.68
C MET A 31 11.60 -1.10 -30.03
N ASP A 32 10.98 0.07 -29.98
CA ASP A 32 11.68 1.32 -30.17
C ASP A 32 12.61 1.61 -28.99
N ILE A 33 13.85 1.98 -29.33
CA ILE A 33 14.92 2.28 -28.38
C ILE A 33 15.66 3.54 -28.79
N MET A 34 16.35 4.13 -27.82
CA MET A 34 17.30 5.21 -28.01
C MET A 34 18.69 4.69 -27.69
N VAL A 35 19.61 4.82 -28.64
CA VAL A 35 21.01 4.43 -28.49
C VAL A 35 21.86 5.67 -28.28
N THR A 36 22.71 5.65 -27.25
CA THR A 36 23.75 6.67 -27.03
C THR A 36 25.11 6.06 -27.32
N LEU A 37 25.87 6.71 -28.20
CA LEU A 37 27.25 6.36 -28.53
C LEU A 37 28.24 6.93 -27.49
N GLU A 38 29.51 6.53 -27.57
CA GLU A 38 30.57 7.04 -26.67
C GLU A 38 30.83 8.55 -26.84
N ASP A 39 30.51 9.11 -28.02
CA ASP A 39 30.57 10.56 -28.30
C ASP A 39 29.31 11.32 -27.85
N GLU A 40 28.47 10.68 -27.02
CA GLU A 40 27.19 11.18 -26.51
C GLU A 40 26.10 11.43 -27.57
N LYS A 41 26.34 11.07 -28.84
CA LYS A 41 25.32 11.18 -29.88
C LYS A 41 24.18 10.19 -29.62
N THR A 42 22.95 10.68 -29.63
CA THR A 42 21.73 9.88 -29.43
C THR A 42 20.98 9.65 -30.73
N ILE A 43 20.54 8.40 -30.94
CA ILE A 43 19.89 7.96 -32.17
C ILE A 43 18.75 7.00 -31.83
N ASN A 44 17.56 7.25 -32.39
CA ASN A 44 16.42 6.36 -32.24
C ASN A 44 16.50 5.22 -33.27
N THR A 45 16.19 4.01 -32.83
CA THR A 45 16.21 2.79 -33.65
C THR A 45 15.31 1.73 -33.01
N THR A 46 15.39 0.48 -33.47
CA THR A 46 14.52 -0.60 -33.03
C THR A 46 15.37 -1.81 -32.63
N LEU A 47 14.97 -2.46 -31.54
CA LEU A 47 15.39 -3.83 -31.24
C LEU A 47 14.41 -4.80 -31.88
N GLU A 48 14.94 -5.78 -32.60
CA GLU A 48 14.21 -6.91 -33.15
C GLU A 48 14.54 -8.17 -32.33
N PHE A 49 13.51 -8.90 -31.94
CA PHE A 49 13.64 -10.13 -31.16
C PHE A 49 13.33 -11.33 -32.05
N THR A 50 14.31 -12.20 -32.24
CA THR A 50 14.18 -13.42 -33.05
C THR A 50 14.60 -14.61 -32.20
N ASP A 51 13.66 -15.52 -31.96
CA ASP A 51 13.82 -16.66 -31.04
C ASP A 51 14.24 -16.21 -29.63
N ASN A 52 15.53 -16.38 -29.29
CA ASN A 52 16.16 -16.01 -28.03
C ASN A 52 17.27 -14.96 -28.21
N GLU A 53 17.36 -14.36 -29.38
CA GLU A 53 18.39 -13.39 -29.74
C GLU A 53 17.78 -12.02 -29.97
N VAL A 54 18.59 -10.99 -29.74
CA VAL A 54 18.17 -9.60 -29.88
C VAL A 54 19.09 -8.91 -30.86
N PHE A 55 18.51 -8.28 -31.87
CA PHE A 55 19.22 -7.57 -32.93
C PHE A 55 18.87 -6.09 -32.90
N ILE A 56 19.80 -5.25 -33.29
CA ILE A 56 19.55 -3.82 -33.52
C ILE A 56 19.38 -3.56 -35.02
N THR A 57 18.33 -2.85 -35.42
CA THR A 57 18.00 -2.72 -36.85
C THR A 57 18.90 -1.76 -37.62
N ASN A 58 19.68 -0.94 -36.94
CA ASN A 58 20.53 0.06 -37.57
C ASN A 58 21.99 -0.39 -37.68
N ALA A 59 22.44 -0.60 -38.92
CA ALA A 59 23.76 -1.11 -39.27
C ALA A 59 24.93 -0.23 -38.79
N MET A 60 24.70 1.04 -38.46
CA MET A 60 25.73 1.95 -37.99
C MET A 60 26.36 1.52 -36.64
N PHE A 61 25.66 0.69 -35.87
CA PHE A 61 26.11 0.25 -34.55
C PHE A 61 26.99 -1.01 -34.61
N ARG A 62 27.27 -1.55 -35.80
CA ARG A 62 28.08 -2.75 -35.98
C ARG A 62 29.46 -2.61 -35.32
N ASN A 63 29.83 -3.58 -34.49
CA ASN A 63 31.09 -3.61 -33.72
C ASN A 63 31.28 -2.42 -32.77
N GLN A 64 30.20 -1.79 -32.29
CA GLN A 64 30.28 -0.67 -31.35
C GLN A 64 29.84 -1.06 -29.95
N ARG A 65 30.46 -0.42 -28.94
CA ARG A 65 29.93 -0.38 -27.58
C ARG A 65 28.92 0.76 -27.50
N ILE A 66 27.73 0.45 -27.03
CA ILE A 66 26.62 1.41 -27.00
C ILE A 66 25.89 1.39 -25.67
N LYS A 67 25.22 2.49 -25.34
CA LYS A 67 24.20 2.55 -24.30
C LYS A 67 22.83 2.45 -24.94
N VAL A 68 22.09 1.38 -24.63
CA VAL A 68 20.71 1.20 -25.08
C VAL A 68 19.79 1.73 -24.01
N THR A 69 18.84 2.59 -24.37
CA THR A 69 17.78 3.11 -23.50
C THR A 69 16.42 2.76 -24.10
N PHE A 70 15.50 2.24 -23.30
CA PHE A 70 14.17 1.85 -23.78
C PHE A 70 13.10 2.10 -22.72
N ILE A 71 11.84 2.20 -23.13
CA ILE A 71 10.72 2.38 -22.21
C ILE A 71 9.88 1.11 -22.18
N TYR A 72 9.73 0.50 -21.00
CA TYR A 72 8.87 -0.65 -20.78
C TYR A 72 8.06 -0.48 -19.49
N ASN A 73 6.73 -0.66 -19.60
CA ASN A 73 5.79 -0.51 -18.47
C ASN A 73 5.99 0.79 -17.67
N ASP A 74 6.22 1.90 -18.39
CA ASP A 74 6.48 3.27 -17.90
C ASP A 74 7.83 3.52 -17.23
N TYR A 75 8.75 2.54 -17.23
CA TYR A 75 10.12 2.76 -16.79
C TYR A 75 11.04 2.96 -17.97
N ALA A 76 11.95 3.93 -17.83
CA ALA A 76 13.09 4.01 -18.70
C ALA A 76 14.16 3.06 -18.16
N PHE A 77 14.55 2.07 -18.94
CA PHE A 77 15.69 1.23 -18.66
C PHE A 77 16.85 1.67 -19.52
N TYR A 78 18.08 1.52 -19.02
CA TYR A 78 19.25 1.54 -19.87
C TYR A 78 20.27 0.49 -19.47
N PHE A 79 21.10 0.08 -20.42
CA PHE A 79 22.24 -0.79 -20.16
C PHE A 79 23.32 -0.53 -21.20
N PHE A 80 24.53 -0.99 -20.90
CA PHE A 80 25.65 -0.94 -21.83
C PHE A 80 25.87 -2.32 -22.44
N THR A 81 26.10 -2.37 -23.74
CA THR A 81 26.32 -3.62 -24.47
C THR A 81 27.26 -3.40 -25.65
N HIS A 82 27.74 -4.51 -26.22
CA HIS A 82 28.49 -4.53 -27.47
C HIS A 82 27.61 -5.15 -28.55
N ILE A 83 27.54 -4.47 -29.70
CA ILE A 83 26.84 -4.96 -30.89
C ILE A 83 27.86 -5.60 -31.81
N ASP A 84 27.64 -6.85 -32.19
CA ASP A 84 28.59 -7.59 -33.03
C ASP A 84 28.47 -7.27 -34.54
N SER A 85 29.19 -8.03 -35.37
CA SER A 85 29.20 -7.87 -36.81
C SER A 85 27.86 -8.18 -37.48
N LEU A 86 27.01 -8.97 -36.83
CA LEU A 86 25.67 -9.36 -37.28
C LEU A 86 24.57 -8.48 -36.68
N LEU A 87 24.94 -7.40 -35.99
CA LEU A 87 24.03 -6.52 -35.24
C LEU A 87 23.36 -7.20 -34.05
N LYS A 88 23.89 -8.34 -33.62
CA LYS A 88 23.39 -9.05 -32.45
C LYS A 88 23.90 -8.37 -31.19
N MET A 89 23.01 -8.30 -30.22
CA MET A 89 23.23 -7.71 -28.91
C MET A 89 23.36 -8.80 -27.86
N GLY A 90 24.42 -8.72 -27.04
CA GLY A 90 24.55 -9.58 -25.87
C GLY A 90 23.54 -9.21 -24.77
N MET A 91 23.05 -10.23 -24.05
CA MET A 91 22.21 -10.03 -22.85
C MET A 91 23.01 -9.23 -21.81
N PRO A 92 22.47 -8.14 -21.25
CA PRO A 92 23.18 -7.37 -20.24
C PRO A 92 23.37 -8.17 -18.95
N LYS A 93 24.52 -8.00 -18.29
CA LYS A 93 24.73 -8.50 -16.92
C LYS A 93 24.05 -7.62 -15.86
N THR A 94 23.91 -6.33 -16.17
CA THR A 94 23.28 -5.34 -15.31
C THR A 94 22.44 -4.42 -16.19
N ILE A 95 21.21 -4.16 -15.75
CA ILE A 95 20.32 -3.15 -16.33
C ILE A 95 20.01 -2.09 -15.29
N TYR A 96 20.00 -0.84 -15.71
CA TYR A 96 19.72 0.31 -14.86
C TYR A 96 18.30 0.79 -15.12
N GLN A 97 17.48 0.87 -14.07
CA GLN A 97 16.13 1.38 -14.15
C GLN A 97 16.12 2.84 -13.68
N LEU A 98 15.77 3.75 -14.58
CA LEU A 98 15.55 5.16 -14.29
C LEU A 98 14.10 5.35 -13.81
N THR A 99 13.91 5.60 -12.52
CA THR A 99 12.59 5.88 -11.95
C THR A 99 12.28 7.38 -12.09
N LYS A 100 12.03 7.85 -13.32
CA LYS A 100 11.71 9.27 -13.56
C LYS A 100 10.40 9.72 -12.91
N ARG A 101 9.48 8.80 -12.60
CA ARG A 101 8.12 9.14 -12.17
C ARG A 101 7.67 8.27 -11.01
N GLN A 102 7.36 8.93 -9.90
CA GLN A 102 6.89 8.28 -8.68
C GLN A 102 5.47 7.71 -8.81
N LEU A 103 4.65 8.22 -9.75
CA LEU A 103 3.23 7.87 -9.89
C LEU A 103 2.79 7.95 -11.37
N GLU A 104 1.91 7.04 -11.80
CA GLU A 104 1.35 6.97 -13.16
C GLU A 104 0.39 8.12 -13.42
N ARG A 105 0.35 8.62 -14.66
CA ARG A 105 -0.67 9.57 -15.10
C ARG A 105 -1.75 8.83 -15.86
N TYR A 106 -3.00 9.18 -15.61
CA TYR A 106 -4.11 8.70 -16.41
C TYR A 106 -4.14 9.45 -17.74
N ILE A 107 -4.22 8.72 -18.86
CA ILE A 107 -4.34 9.29 -20.21
C ILE A 107 -5.82 9.44 -20.51
N ILE A 108 -6.24 10.67 -20.79
CA ILE A 108 -7.63 11.02 -21.08
C ILE A 108 -7.96 10.60 -22.52
N GLN A 109 -8.93 9.71 -22.68
CA GLN A 109 -9.47 9.32 -23.98
C GLN A 109 -10.22 10.49 -24.64
N GLU A 110 -10.41 10.43 -25.97
CA GLU A 110 -10.98 11.55 -26.71
C GLU A 110 -12.45 11.83 -26.39
N ASP A 111 -13.17 10.80 -25.99
CA ASP A 111 -14.60 10.79 -25.66
C ASP A 111 -14.88 11.16 -24.19
N GLU A 112 -13.85 11.24 -23.35
CA GLU A 112 -14.00 11.63 -21.95
C GLU A 112 -14.27 13.13 -21.79
N ASN A 113 -15.22 13.48 -20.92
CA ASN A 113 -15.58 14.87 -20.61
C ASN A 113 -14.59 15.48 -19.60
N ALA A 114 -13.34 15.67 -20.03
CA ALA A 114 -12.26 16.24 -19.22
C ALA A 114 -11.54 17.38 -19.94
N TYR A 115 -11.65 18.58 -19.37
CA TYR A 115 -11.08 19.79 -19.95
C TYR A 115 -10.69 20.78 -18.86
N ILE A 116 -9.78 21.70 -19.19
CA ILE A 116 -9.54 22.88 -18.36
C ILE A 116 -10.24 24.09 -18.97
N ILE A 117 -10.60 25.05 -18.12
CA ILE A 117 -11.06 26.38 -18.54
C ILE A 117 -10.01 27.39 -18.09
N MET A 118 -9.45 28.10 -19.06
CA MET A 118 -8.49 29.19 -18.84
C MET A 118 -8.88 30.36 -19.75
N ASN A 119 -8.96 31.57 -19.20
CA ASN A 119 -9.36 32.77 -19.96
C ASN A 119 -10.66 32.59 -20.76
N LYS A 120 -11.66 31.93 -20.16
CA LYS A 120 -12.97 31.59 -20.77
C LYS A 120 -12.89 30.66 -21.99
N GLN A 121 -11.74 30.05 -22.26
CA GLN A 121 -11.53 29.08 -23.32
C GLN A 121 -11.37 27.68 -22.74
N LYS A 122 -11.90 26.68 -23.43
CA LYS A 122 -11.77 25.26 -23.07
C LYS A 122 -10.54 24.66 -23.75
N TYR A 123 -9.76 23.92 -22.99
CA TYR A 123 -8.60 23.18 -23.49
C TYR A 123 -8.70 21.72 -23.08
N ARG A 124 -8.40 20.81 -24.01
CA ARG A 124 -8.42 19.37 -23.77
C ARG A 124 -7.31 18.96 -22.81
N ILE A 125 -7.65 18.16 -21.81
CA ILE A 125 -6.65 17.49 -20.96
C ILE A 125 -6.12 16.26 -21.72
N VAL A 126 -4.80 16.11 -21.78
CA VAL A 126 -4.12 14.94 -22.37
C VAL A 126 -3.92 13.85 -21.34
N ASN A 127 -3.49 14.25 -20.15
CA ASN A 127 -3.27 13.35 -19.03
C ASN A 127 -3.45 14.08 -17.72
N ILE A 128 -3.82 13.36 -16.68
CA ILE A 128 -4.06 13.90 -15.34
C ILE A 128 -3.42 13.02 -14.26
N HIS A 129 -2.99 13.66 -13.19
CA HIS A 129 -2.46 13.07 -11.99
C HIS A 129 -2.79 13.97 -10.79
N THR A 130 -2.63 13.47 -9.57
CA THR A 130 -2.91 14.25 -8.34
C THR A 130 -1.91 15.37 -8.06
N LYS A 131 -0.79 15.38 -8.78
CA LYS A 131 0.27 16.41 -8.68
C LYS A 131 0.24 17.40 -9.86
N GLY A 132 -0.58 17.15 -10.88
CA GLY A 132 -0.58 17.96 -12.08
C GLY A 132 -1.29 17.29 -13.25
N LEU A 133 -1.45 18.02 -14.34
CA LEU A 133 -2.05 17.54 -15.59
C LEU A 133 -1.27 18.04 -16.79
N SER A 134 -1.59 17.56 -17.97
CA SER A 134 -1.15 18.20 -19.22
C SER A 134 -2.35 18.52 -20.08
N PHE A 135 -2.32 19.63 -20.80
CA PHE A 135 -3.39 20.05 -21.72
C PHE A 135 -2.81 20.53 -23.06
N GLN A 136 -3.65 20.57 -24.09
CA GLN A 136 -3.25 21.00 -25.45
C GLN A 136 -3.83 22.38 -25.79
N GLY A 137 -3.02 23.22 -26.43
CA GLY A 137 -3.43 24.49 -27.03
C GLY A 137 -2.85 24.68 -28.44
N SER A 138 -3.53 25.47 -29.27
CA SER A 138 -3.14 25.72 -30.67
C SER A 138 -2.08 26.80 -30.85
N LYS A 139 -1.74 27.54 -29.78
CA LYS A 139 -0.75 28.62 -29.79
C LYS A 139 0.20 28.48 -28.61
N LYS A 140 1.39 29.06 -28.75
CA LYS A 140 2.40 29.15 -27.68
C LYS A 140 2.08 30.34 -26.76
N ASP A 141 1.12 30.16 -25.86
CA ASP A 141 0.60 31.23 -25.01
C ASP A 141 1.22 31.24 -23.60
N LEU A 142 1.93 30.16 -23.21
CA LEU A 142 2.55 30.02 -21.90
C LEU A 142 4.03 29.61 -22.02
N ALA A 143 4.82 30.02 -21.02
CA ALA A 143 6.21 29.67 -20.83
C ALA A 143 6.41 28.81 -19.57
N VAL A 144 7.54 28.10 -19.51
CA VAL A 144 7.93 27.36 -18.30
C VAL A 144 8.15 28.33 -17.15
N GLY A 145 7.58 28.02 -15.98
CA GLY A 145 7.60 28.88 -14.80
C GLY A 145 6.36 29.76 -14.64
N ASP A 146 5.53 29.90 -15.67
CA ASP A 146 4.29 30.67 -15.58
C ASP A 146 3.35 30.10 -14.52
N LEU A 147 2.74 31.00 -13.74
CA LEU A 147 1.76 30.66 -12.71
C LEU A 147 0.35 30.91 -13.24
N LEU A 148 -0.43 29.84 -13.34
CA LEU A 148 -1.85 29.88 -13.65
C LEU A 148 -2.63 29.95 -12.33
N ARG A 149 -3.36 31.04 -12.13
CA ARG A 149 -4.17 31.27 -10.93
C ARG A 149 -5.63 30.95 -11.18
N ASN A 150 -6.29 30.29 -10.24
CA ASN A 150 -7.71 29.94 -10.27
C ASN A 150 -8.14 29.28 -11.60
N PHE A 151 -7.31 28.43 -12.19
CA PHE A 151 -7.71 27.75 -13.41
C PHE A 151 -8.65 26.60 -13.05
N THR A 152 -9.65 26.38 -13.90
CA THR A 152 -10.71 25.41 -13.63
C THR A 152 -10.39 24.09 -14.31
N ILE A 153 -10.49 22.99 -13.57
CA ILE A 153 -10.48 21.62 -14.12
C ILE A 153 -11.91 21.11 -14.07
N SER A 154 -12.44 20.67 -15.21
CA SER A 154 -13.70 19.96 -15.31
C SER A 154 -13.42 18.48 -15.54
N LEU A 155 -13.97 17.62 -14.69
CA LEU A 155 -13.85 16.16 -14.73
C LEU A 155 -15.25 15.56 -14.58
N ASP A 156 -15.86 15.12 -15.69
CA ASP A 156 -17.29 14.79 -15.74
C ASP A 156 -18.14 15.99 -15.22
N ASP A 157 -18.92 15.77 -14.16
CA ASP A 157 -19.76 16.78 -13.50
C ASP A 157 -19.04 17.52 -12.36
N VAL A 158 -17.75 17.23 -12.13
CA VAL A 158 -16.97 17.82 -11.05
C VAL A 158 -16.14 18.99 -11.55
N VAL A 159 -16.20 20.09 -10.82
CA VAL A 159 -15.43 21.32 -11.10
C VAL A 159 -14.46 21.58 -9.96
N ILE A 160 -13.18 21.72 -10.29
CA ILE A 160 -12.09 21.95 -9.35
C ILE A 160 -11.40 23.27 -9.69
N PHE A 161 -11.10 24.06 -8.67
CA PHE A 161 -10.35 25.30 -8.79
C PHE A 161 -8.98 25.12 -8.14
N VAL A 162 -7.92 25.37 -8.89
CA VAL A 162 -6.57 25.14 -8.40
C VAL A 162 -5.60 26.11 -9.06
N ASP A 163 -4.50 26.39 -8.37
CA ASP A 163 -3.36 27.11 -8.94
C ASP A 163 -2.37 26.10 -9.52
N ALA A 164 -1.67 26.46 -10.60
CA ALA A 164 -0.62 25.60 -11.15
C ALA A 164 0.57 26.38 -11.70
N GLU A 165 1.70 25.69 -11.81
CA GLU A 165 2.90 26.17 -12.47
C GLU A 165 3.15 25.35 -13.74
N VAL A 166 3.47 26.03 -14.84
CA VAL A 166 3.90 25.37 -16.09
C VAL A 166 5.30 24.81 -15.90
N ARG A 167 5.43 23.47 -15.97
CA ARG A 167 6.69 22.75 -15.79
C ARG A 167 7.38 22.38 -17.09
N HIS A 168 6.62 22.18 -18.17
CA HIS A 168 7.18 21.94 -19.49
C HIS A 168 6.21 22.39 -20.58
N VAL A 169 6.78 22.75 -21.72
CA VAL A 169 6.04 23.07 -22.95
C VAL A 169 6.68 22.26 -24.08
N GLN A 170 5.89 21.42 -24.73
CA GLN A 170 6.34 20.59 -25.85
C GLN A 170 5.52 20.94 -27.10
N LYS A 171 6.20 21.18 -28.23
CA LYS A 171 5.54 21.29 -29.53
C LYS A 171 5.30 19.87 -30.08
N SER A 172 4.08 19.58 -30.51
CA SER A 172 3.69 18.34 -31.16
C SER A 172 2.87 18.69 -32.40
N GLU A 173 3.45 18.46 -33.58
CA GLU A 173 2.85 18.87 -34.86
C GLU A 173 2.47 20.37 -34.84
N ASP A 174 1.18 20.68 -34.89
CA ASP A 174 0.60 22.03 -34.88
C ASP A 174 0.08 22.47 -33.50
N MET A 175 0.30 21.66 -32.46
CA MET A 175 -0.21 21.89 -31.11
C MET A 175 0.93 22.06 -30.10
N TYR A 176 0.62 22.74 -29.00
CA TYR A 176 1.49 22.86 -27.83
C TYR A 176 0.88 22.07 -26.67
N ILE A 177 1.68 21.19 -26.07
CA ILE A 177 1.34 20.44 -24.87
C ILE A 177 2.00 21.13 -23.68
N TYR A 178 1.16 21.56 -22.73
CA TYR A 178 1.57 22.24 -21.50
C TYR A 178 1.45 21.27 -20.34
N GLY A 179 2.56 20.99 -19.67
CA GLY A 179 2.56 20.20 -18.44
C GLY A 179 2.50 21.10 -17.21
N LEU A 180 1.44 20.95 -16.43
CA LEU A 180 1.19 21.69 -15.21
C LEU A 180 1.56 20.88 -13.98
N ALA A 181 2.04 21.56 -12.93
CA ALA A 181 2.11 21.04 -11.57
C ALA A 181 1.21 21.88 -10.68
N TYR A 182 0.31 21.24 -9.92
CA TYR A 182 -0.58 21.95 -9.00
C TYR A 182 0.19 22.63 -7.88
N LYS A 183 -0.32 23.76 -7.42
CA LYS A 183 0.11 24.51 -6.25
C LYS A 183 -0.99 24.39 -5.21
N ASP A 184 -0.63 23.85 -4.04
CA ASP A 184 -1.45 23.83 -2.83
C ASP A 184 -2.91 23.40 -3.07
N ILE A 185 -3.11 22.30 -3.82
CA ILE A 185 -4.43 21.76 -4.08
C ILE A 185 -5.09 21.32 -2.76
N TYR A 186 -6.33 21.75 -2.56
CA TYR A 186 -7.08 21.32 -1.38
C TYR A 186 -7.36 19.82 -1.42
N TRP A 187 -7.30 19.17 -0.25
CA TRP A 187 -7.40 17.71 -0.16
C TRP A 187 -8.70 17.17 -0.78
N LEU A 188 -9.85 17.82 -0.55
CA LEU A 188 -11.12 17.36 -1.10
C LEU A 188 -11.12 17.41 -2.63
N ASP A 189 -10.50 18.40 -3.24
CA ASP A 189 -10.34 18.51 -4.69
C ASP A 189 -9.39 17.45 -5.23
N LYS A 190 -8.27 17.21 -4.52
CA LYS A 190 -7.36 16.12 -4.82
C LYS A 190 -8.07 14.76 -4.82
N MET A 191 -9.04 14.56 -3.92
CA MET A 191 -9.87 13.35 -3.87
C MET A 191 -10.77 13.20 -5.07
N GLN A 192 -11.29 14.29 -5.63
CA GLN A 192 -12.06 14.20 -6.87
C GLN A 192 -11.18 13.76 -8.04
N ILE A 193 -9.94 14.23 -8.11
CA ILE A 193 -8.97 13.77 -9.11
C ILE A 193 -8.65 12.27 -8.92
N ILE A 194 -8.41 11.81 -7.68
CA ILE A 194 -8.19 10.38 -7.42
C ILE A 194 -9.39 9.55 -7.85
N LYS A 195 -10.61 9.96 -7.47
CA LYS A 195 -11.86 9.25 -7.82
C LYS A 195 -12.00 9.14 -9.33
N TYR A 196 -11.78 10.24 -10.06
CA TYR A 196 -11.80 10.24 -11.52
C TYR A 196 -10.77 9.28 -12.11
N VAL A 197 -9.51 9.38 -11.67
CA VAL A 197 -8.43 8.51 -12.16
C VAL A 197 -8.74 7.04 -11.90
N LEU A 198 -9.16 6.68 -10.68
CA LEU A 198 -9.46 5.29 -10.33
C LEU A 198 -10.65 4.74 -11.13
N LYS A 199 -11.73 5.53 -11.27
CA LYS A 199 -12.93 5.15 -12.04
C LYS A 199 -12.58 4.82 -13.49
N ASN A 200 -11.72 5.63 -14.11
CA ASN A 200 -11.41 5.51 -15.53
C ASN A 200 -10.20 4.61 -15.81
N SER A 201 -9.29 4.40 -14.85
CA SER A 201 -8.18 3.45 -14.97
C SER A 201 -8.55 2.02 -14.60
N HIS A 202 -9.64 1.84 -13.85
CA HIS A 202 -10.14 0.54 -13.40
C HIS A 202 -11.67 0.46 -13.52
N THR A 203 -12.18 0.31 -14.74
CA THR A 203 -13.63 0.38 -15.05
C THR A 203 -14.49 -0.63 -14.30
N ASN A 204 -13.90 -1.79 -13.95
CA ASN A 204 -14.54 -2.86 -13.17
C ASN A 204 -14.50 -2.62 -11.65
N LEU A 205 -13.81 -1.58 -11.17
CA LEU A 205 -13.82 -1.20 -9.77
C LEU A 205 -14.96 -0.24 -9.48
N LYS A 206 -15.68 -0.52 -8.40
CA LYS A 206 -16.78 0.29 -7.86
C LYS A 206 -16.56 0.52 -6.37
N ASN A 207 -17.31 1.45 -5.77
CA ASN A 207 -17.28 1.60 -4.32
C ASN A 207 -18.11 0.48 -3.70
N MET A 208 -17.65 -0.04 -2.56
CA MET A 208 -18.43 -1.04 -1.83
C MET A 208 -19.77 -0.47 -1.32
N SER A 209 -19.82 0.85 -1.05
CA SER A 209 -21.04 1.57 -0.63
C SER A 209 -22.16 1.56 -1.66
N ASP A 210 -21.84 1.32 -2.94
CA ASP A 210 -22.79 1.36 -4.04
C ASP A 210 -23.67 0.07 -4.09
N TYR A 211 -23.36 -0.91 -3.23
CA TYR A 211 -24.02 -2.21 -3.16
C TYR A 211 -24.82 -2.39 -1.87
N SER A 212 -25.83 -3.26 -1.93
CA SER A 212 -26.68 -3.59 -0.78
C SER A 212 -25.90 -4.37 0.30
N GLN A 213 -26.46 -4.41 1.52
CA GLN A 213 -25.83 -5.19 2.61
C GLN A 213 -25.78 -6.68 2.27
N ASP A 214 -26.80 -7.19 1.60
CA ASP A 214 -26.92 -8.60 1.21
C ASP A 214 -25.87 -8.99 0.18
N GLU A 215 -25.61 -8.15 -0.82
CA GLU A 215 -24.57 -8.39 -1.82
C GLU A 215 -23.17 -8.39 -1.20
N ILE A 216 -22.91 -7.48 -0.26
CA ILE A 216 -21.63 -7.44 0.47
C ILE A 216 -21.53 -8.67 1.38
N TYR A 217 -22.60 -9.06 2.07
CA TYR A 217 -22.62 -10.25 2.90
C TYR A 217 -22.30 -11.50 2.07
N GLU A 218 -22.94 -11.64 0.90
CA GLU A 218 -22.69 -12.73 -0.03
C GLU A 218 -21.23 -12.79 -0.48
N LEU A 219 -20.56 -11.64 -0.71
CA LEU A 219 -19.13 -11.60 -1.00
C LEU A 219 -18.31 -12.24 0.15
N PHE A 220 -18.54 -11.83 1.38
CA PHE A 220 -17.79 -12.34 2.53
C PHE A 220 -18.11 -13.83 2.81
N ASP A 221 -19.37 -14.22 2.69
CA ASP A 221 -19.83 -15.61 2.81
C ASP A 221 -19.16 -16.51 1.76
N LYS A 222 -19.34 -16.19 0.47
CA LYS A 222 -18.78 -17.00 -0.63
C LYS A 222 -17.27 -16.94 -0.74
N SER A 223 -16.62 -15.98 -0.09
CA SER A 223 -15.15 -15.95 0.00
C SER A 223 -14.59 -16.91 1.07
N GLY A 224 -15.44 -17.41 1.98
CA GLY A 224 -15.04 -18.21 3.13
C GLY A 224 -14.62 -17.38 4.36
N TYR A 225 -14.69 -16.05 4.30
CA TYR A 225 -14.34 -15.20 5.45
C TYR A 225 -15.29 -15.40 6.64
N LEU A 226 -16.58 -15.67 6.38
CA LEU A 226 -17.52 -15.99 7.46
C LEU A 226 -17.30 -17.40 8.02
N GLU A 227 -16.73 -18.34 7.26
CA GLU A 227 -16.34 -19.66 7.77
C GLU A 227 -15.21 -19.54 8.82
N LEU A 228 -14.37 -18.51 8.73
CA LEU A 228 -13.34 -18.19 9.75
C LEU A 228 -13.95 -17.77 11.10
N SER A 229 -15.23 -17.39 11.15
CA SER A 229 -15.91 -17.09 12.42
C SER A 229 -16.07 -18.33 13.32
N ASN A 230 -16.09 -19.53 12.73
CA ASN A 230 -16.08 -20.81 13.45
C ASN A 230 -14.76 -21.07 14.18
N ILE A 231 -13.76 -20.20 13.99
CA ILE A 231 -12.49 -20.23 14.72
C ILE A 231 -12.61 -19.41 16.03
N GLY A 232 -13.81 -19.06 16.50
CA GLY A 232 -13.99 -18.34 17.78
C GLY A 232 -13.82 -16.83 17.65
N ILE A 233 -14.02 -16.31 16.44
CA ILE A 233 -14.09 -14.88 16.16
C ILE A 233 -15.55 -14.58 15.83
N GLU A 234 -16.31 -14.00 16.77
CA GLU A 234 -17.67 -13.53 16.45
C GLU A 234 -17.56 -12.51 15.31
N SER A 235 -18.08 -12.88 14.13
CA SER A 235 -18.19 -11.97 13.00
C SER A 235 -19.13 -10.84 13.38
N ASN A 236 -18.61 -9.61 13.39
CA ASN A 236 -19.42 -8.44 13.67
C ASN A 236 -19.89 -7.76 12.38
N PHE A 237 -20.30 -8.57 11.40
CA PHE A 237 -20.61 -8.10 10.05
C PHE A 237 -21.63 -6.93 10.02
N PRO A 238 -22.76 -6.98 10.74
CA PRO A 238 -23.71 -5.87 10.73
C PRO A 238 -23.09 -4.56 11.24
N GLU A 239 -22.31 -4.62 12.33
CA GLU A 239 -21.61 -3.45 12.84
C GLU A 239 -20.53 -2.98 11.87
N MET A 240 -19.82 -3.91 11.23
CA MET A 240 -18.81 -3.59 10.23
C MET A 240 -19.41 -2.82 9.06
N ILE A 241 -20.52 -3.28 8.48
CA ILE A 241 -21.15 -2.56 7.37
C ILE A 241 -21.65 -1.18 7.81
N ASN A 242 -22.20 -1.07 9.02
CA ASN A 242 -22.64 0.23 9.55
C ASN A 242 -21.46 1.19 9.71
N VAL A 243 -20.33 0.73 10.25
CA VAL A 243 -19.11 1.52 10.41
C VAL A 243 -18.50 1.90 9.06
N LEU A 244 -18.35 0.94 8.14
CA LEU A 244 -17.85 1.20 6.79
C LEU A 244 -18.70 2.24 6.06
N ARG A 245 -20.03 2.19 6.17
CA ARG A 245 -20.93 3.19 5.59
C ARG A 245 -20.79 4.58 6.22
N LYS A 246 -20.56 4.65 7.54
CA LYS A 246 -20.25 5.92 8.22
C LYS A 246 -18.94 6.54 7.69
N MET A 247 -17.98 5.69 7.33
CA MET A 247 -16.63 6.10 6.99
C MET A 247 -16.33 6.22 5.49
N ASP A 248 -17.07 5.57 4.58
CA ASP A 248 -16.75 5.61 3.14
C ASP A 248 -16.93 7.01 2.53
N ASN A 249 -17.73 7.86 3.19
CA ASN A 249 -17.84 9.29 2.87
C ASN A 249 -16.69 10.16 3.43
N MET A 250 -15.72 9.55 4.11
CA MET A 250 -14.55 10.21 4.69
C MET A 250 -13.28 9.69 4.02
N PRO A 251 -12.93 10.20 2.84
CA PRO A 251 -11.76 9.72 2.11
C PRO A 251 -10.43 9.93 2.86
N HIS A 252 -10.39 10.82 3.86
CA HIS A 252 -9.20 10.95 4.71
C HIS A 252 -9.05 9.82 5.75
N ILE A 253 -10.08 8.99 5.96
CA ILE A 253 -10.07 7.87 6.92
C ILE A 253 -10.14 6.54 6.19
N SER A 254 -11.10 6.33 5.29
CA SER A 254 -11.28 5.01 4.68
C SER A 254 -11.74 5.05 3.24
N LYS A 255 -11.48 3.95 2.56
CA LYS A 255 -12.06 3.67 1.26
C LYS A 255 -12.26 2.18 1.04
N SER A 256 -13.42 1.81 0.52
CA SER A 256 -13.75 0.41 0.22
C SER A 256 -14.02 0.22 -1.27
N PHE A 257 -13.38 -0.80 -1.85
CA PHE A 257 -13.45 -1.13 -3.26
C PHE A 257 -14.07 -2.51 -3.46
N VAL A 258 -14.84 -2.66 -4.53
CA VAL A 258 -15.26 -3.95 -5.06
C VAL A 258 -14.90 -4.05 -6.54
N TYR A 259 -14.51 -5.24 -6.97
CA TYR A 259 -14.35 -5.58 -8.38
C TYR A 259 -15.58 -6.33 -8.85
N VAL A 260 -16.15 -5.91 -9.97
CA VAL A 260 -17.35 -6.51 -10.54
C VAL A 260 -17.13 -7.09 -11.92
N ASP A 261 -17.95 -8.08 -12.28
CA ASP A 261 -18.01 -8.62 -13.63
C ASP A 261 -18.79 -7.69 -14.60
N LYS A 262 -18.89 -8.10 -15.86
CA LYS A 262 -19.65 -7.39 -16.90
C LYS A 262 -21.15 -7.22 -16.60
N ASN A 263 -21.68 -8.01 -15.66
CA ASN A 263 -23.07 -7.98 -15.22
C ASN A 263 -23.23 -7.25 -13.88
N ASN A 264 -22.19 -6.52 -13.42
CA ASN A 264 -22.10 -5.84 -12.13
C ASN A 264 -22.15 -6.76 -10.90
N HIS A 265 -21.90 -8.07 -11.02
CA HIS A 265 -21.79 -8.95 -9.86
C HIS A 265 -20.42 -8.80 -9.18
N ILE A 266 -20.44 -8.65 -7.86
CA ILE A 266 -19.21 -8.55 -7.06
C ILE A 266 -18.43 -9.87 -7.10
N LEU A 267 -17.15 -9.82 -7.48
CA LEU A 267 -16.23 -10.97 -7.48
C LEU A 267 -15.20 -10.89 -6.35
N SER A 268 -14.74 -9.68 -6.03
CA SER A 268 -13.81 -9.43 -4.92
C SER A 268 -14.05 -8.06 -4.32
N GLY A 269 -13.54 -7.84 -3.11
CA GLY A 269 -13.57 -6.53 -2.47
C GLY A 269 -12.54 -6.43 -1.36
N ALA A 270 -12.10 -5.21 -1.09
CA ALA A 270 -11.20 -4.90 0.02
C ALA A 270 -11.47 -3.49 0.54
N SER A 271 -11.01 -3.24 1.75
CA SER A 271 -11.13 -1.94 2.39
C SER A 271 -9.76 -1.44 2.85
N ILE A 272 -9.64 -0.13 2.98
CA ILE A 272 -8.49 0.55 3.57
C ILE A 272 -9.01 1.48 4.64
N ILE A 273 -8.33 1.50 5.78
CA ILE A 273 -8.64 2.36 6.91
C ILE A 273 -7.37 2.97 7.49
N LYS A 274 -7.42 4.26 7.82
CA LYS A 274 -6.36 4.99 8.50
C LYS A 274 -6.39 4.66 9.99
N LEU A 275 -5.43 3.88 10.47
CA LEU A 275 -5.33 3.51 11.90
C LEU A 275 -4.44 4.45 12.70
N TYR A 276 -3.35 4.92 12.09
CA TYR A 276 -2.39 5.83 12.71
C TYR A 276 -2.24 7.08 11.86
N ASN A 277 -1.67 8.15 12.41
CA ASN A 277 -1.64 9.45 11.74
C ASN A 277 -1.05 9.39 10.31
N TYR A 278 -0.12 8.48 10.06
CA TYR A 278 0.47 8.27 8.74
C TYR A 278 0.33 6.87 8.15
N THR A 279 -0.54 6.05 8.72
CA THR A 279 -0.59 4.60 8.42
C THR A 279 -1.97 4.14 8.03
N PHE A 280 -2.03 3.45 6.90
CA PHE A 280 -3.24 2.87 6.35
C PHE A 280 -3.17 1.35 6.45
N LEU A 281 -4.15 0.77 7.14
CA LEU A 281 -4.41 -0.65 7.15
C LEU A 281 -5.22 -1.02 5.90
N ALA A 282 -4.66 -1.85 5.02
CA ALA A 282 -5.44 -2.55 4.01
C ALA A 282 -5.92 -3.89 4.60
N HIS A 283 -7.22 -4.14 4.54
CA HIS A 283 -7.84 -5.28 5.19
C HIS A 283 -8.91 -5.95 4.31
N HIS A 284 -9.08 -7.25 4.57
CA HIS A 284 -10.03 -8.18 3.94
C HIS A 284 -10.12 -8.11 2.42
N LEU A 285 -9.12 -8.63 1.72
CA LEU A 285 -9.43 -9.02 0.34
C LEU A 285 -10.28 -10.29 0.37
N ALA A 286 -11.59 -10.10 0.27
CA ALA A 286 -12.56 -11.15 0.03
C ALA A 286 -12.60 -11.43 -1.47
N VAL A 287 -12.51 -12.70 -1.86
CA VAL A 287 -12.61 -13.14 -3.26
C VAL A 287 -13.55 -14.33 -3.29
N LYS A 288 -14.65 -14.25 -4.05
CA LYS A 288 -15.58 -15.38 -4.20
C LYS A 288 -14.84 -16.61 -4.74
N LYS A 289 -15.22 -17.81 -4.28
CA LYS A 289 -14.54 -19.09 -4.62
C LYS A 289 -14.37 -19.26 -6.15
N GLU A 290 -15.39 -18.91 -6.92
CA GLU A 290 -15.40 -18.94 -8.40
C GLU A 290 -14.42 -17.95 -9.06
N ALA A 291 -14.04 -16.87 -8.37
CA ALA A 291 -13.13 -15.84 -8.87
C ALA A 291 -11.68 -16.03 -8.36
N LYS A 292 -11.39 -17.07 -7.57
CA LYS A 292 -10.05 -17.30 -7.00
C LYS A 292 -8.94 -17.44 -8.03
N LEU A 293 -9.24 -17.90 -9.24
CA LEU A 293 -8.26 -18.02 -10.34
C LEU A 293 -8.16 -16.75 -11.21
N ASN A 294 -9.07 -15.79 -11.03
CA ASN A 294 -9.03 -14.53 -11.75
C ASN A 294 -7.99 -13.61 -11.10
N MET A 295 -6.79 -13.56 -11.69
CA MET A 295 -5.72 -12.70 -11.15
C MET A 295 -6.05 -11.21 -11.32
N THR A 296 -6.74 -10.84 -12.41
CA THR A 296 -7.10 -9.44 -12.71
C THR A 296 -7.95 -8.83 -11.60
N CYS A 297 -8.98 -9.53 -11.09
CA CYS A 297 -9.84 -8.98 -10.05
C CYS A 297 -9.09 -8.69 -8.73
N LYS A 298 -8.07 -9.48 -8.41
CA LYS A 298 -7.22 -9.27 -7.22
C LYS A 298 -6.23 -8.15 -7.44
N MET A 299 -5.56 -8.15 -8.59
CA MET A 299 -4.56 -7.15 -8.95
C MET A 299 -5.17 -5.75 -9.02
N ASP A 300 -6.37 -5.61 -9.58
CA ASP A 300 -7.01 -4.31 -9.70
C ASP A 300 -7.37 -3.74 -8.33
N ILE A 301 -7.85 -4.57 -7.39
CA ILE A 301 -8.07 -4.12 -6.01
C ILE A 301 -6.76 -3.64 -5.38
N TYR A 302 -5.67 -4.39 -5.48
CA TYR A 302 -4.39 -3.95 -4.92
C TYR A 302 -3.83 -2.70 -5.59
N LYS A 303 -3.94 -2.59 -6.91
CA LYS A 303 -3.53 -1.40 -7.65
C LYS A 303 -4.34 -0.19 -7.22
N ALA A 304 -5.66 -0.34 -7.03
CA ALA A 304 -6.50 0.72 -6.52
C ALA A 304 -6.12 1.12 -5.09
N ILE A 305 -5.82 0.15 -4.22
CA ILE A 305 -5.33 0.42 -2.87
C ILE A 305 -4.03 1.23 -2.90
N GLN A 306 -3.04 0.76 -3.67
CA GLN A 306 -1.75 1.43 -3.81
C GLN A 306 -1.91 2.83 -4.42
N ASN A 307 -2.72 2.96 -5.47
CA ASN A 307 -3.03 4.23 -6.11
C ASN A 307 -3.70 5.19 -5.14
N TYR A 308 -4.64 4.71 -4.32
CA TYR A 308 -5.32 5.52 -3.34
C TYR A 308 -4.34 6.05 -2.28
N ILE A 309 -3.60 5.16 -1.62
CA ILE A 309 -2.73 5.53 -0.49
C ILE A 309 -1.51 6.34 -0.95
N LEU A 310 -0.86 6.00 -2.06
CA LEU A 310 0.32 6.75 -2.54
C LEU A 310 -0.01 8.18 -2.96
N ASN A 311 -1.28 8.44 -3.26
CA ASN A 311 -1.78 9.77 -3.57
C ASN A 311 -2.35 10.50 -2.34
N HIS A 312 -2.41 9.86 -1.18
CA HIS A 312 -2.91 10.44 0.05
C HIS A 312 -1.84 11.31 0.75
N ASP A 313 -2.16 12.55 1.15
CA ASP A 313 -1.17 13.50 1.69
C ASP A 313 -0.53 13.03 2.99
N TYR A 314 -1.30 12.32 3.80
CA TYR A 314 -0.86 11.76 5.07
C TYR A 314 -0.33 10.32 4.95
N PHE A 315 -0.03 9.79 3.76
CA PHE A 315 0.46 8.42 3.66
C PHE A 315 2.00 8.34 3.83
N LYS A 316 2.44 7.63 4.87
CA LYS A 316 3.84 7.18 5.00
C LYS A 316 3.96 5.66 5.04
N TYR A 317 3.00 4.97 5.66
CA TYR A 317 3.06 3.53 5.91
C TYR A 317 1.79 2.80 5.49
N TYR A 318 1.99 1.63 4.91
CA TYR A 318 0.98 0.61 4.64
C TYR A 318 1.14 -0.50 5.67
N LEU A 319 0.01 -0.95 6.20
CA LEU A 319 -0.08 -2.08 7.12
C LEU A 319 -1.09 -3.08 6.56
N ALA A 320 -0.82 -4.37 6.71
CA ALA A 320 -1.79 -5.41 6.45
C ALA A 320 -1.59 -6.57 7.42
N TYR A 321 -2.69 -7.21 7.80
CA TYR A 321 -2.71 -8.45 8.57
C TYR A 321 -3.52 -9.49 7.80
N PHE A 322 -3.07 -10.73 7.82
CA PHE A 322 -3.78 -11.84 7.19
C PHE A 322 -3.50 -13.14 7.92
N ASP A 323 -4.51 -14.00 7.94
CA ASP A 323 -4.43 -15.37 8.43
C ASP A 323 -3.48 -16.19 7.55
N ARG A 324 -2.72 -17.11 8.15
CA ARG A 324 -1.86 -18.06 7.42
C ARG A 324 -2.66 -18.92 6.43
N ASP A 325 -3.93 -19.19 6.71
CA ASP A 325 -4.78 -20.02 5.86
C ASP A 325 -5.17 -19.34 4.52
N LEU A 326 -4.76 -18.09 4.31
CA LEU A 326 -4.81 -17.40 3.02
C LEU A 326 -3.51 -17.60 2.24
N ASP A 327 -3.17 -18.85 1.89
CA ASP A 327 -1.90 -19.24 1.23
C ASP A 327 -1.49 -18.33 0.09
N TRP A 328 -2.45 -17.92 -0.72
CA TRP A 328 -2.19 -17.10 -1.90
C TRP A 328 -1.76 -15.67 -1.51
N HIS A 329 -2.34 -15.08 -0.45
CA HIS A 329 -1.95 -13.76 0.07
C HIS A 329 -0.55 -13.81 0.64
N LYS A 330 -0.30 -14.83 1.47
CA LYS A 330 0.99 -15.08 2.08
C LYS A 330 2.07 -15.22 1.00
N GLY A 331 1.86 -16.13 0.06
CA GLY A 331 2.80 -16.37 -1.03
C GLY A 331 3.01 -15.15 -1.93
N LEU A 332 1.98 -14.32 -2.14
CA LEU A 332 2.14 -13.06 -2.88
C LEU A 332 3.05 -12.09 -2.14
N LEU A 333 2.73 -11.77 -0.88
CA LEU A 333 3.47 -10.77 -0.10
C LEU A 333 4.87 -11.22 0.25
N GLN A 334 5.08 -12.53 0.46
CA GLN A 334 6.40 -13.11 0.63
C GLN A 334 7.26 -12.92 -0.63
N ARG A 335 6.74 -13.24 -1.83
CA ARG A 335 7.46 -12.99 -3.10
C ARG A 335 7.78 -11.51 -3.33
N ILE A 336 6.89 -10.61 -2.91
CA ILE A 336 7.15 -9.16 -2.98
C ILE A 336 8.25 -8.77 -2.01
N SER A 337 8.21 -9.30 -0.78
CA SER A 337 9.26 -9.06 0.22
C SER A 337 10.63 -9.57 -0.27
N GLU A 338 10.68 -10.76 -0.87
CA GLU A 338 11.87 -11.34 -1.48
C GLU A 338 12.36 -10.52 -2.69
N HIS A 339 11.43 -9.98 -3.49
CA HIS A 339 11.79 -9.12 -4.63
C HIS A 339 12.36 -7.77 -4.21
N ILE A 340 11.77 -7.12 -3.21
CA ILE A 340 12.23 -5.83 -2.67
C ILE A 340 13.53 -6.02 -1.87
N ASN A 341 13.63 -7.14 -1.14
CA ASN A 341 14.78 -7.55 -0.34
C ASN A 341 15.36 -6.43 0.55
N ASN A 342 14.48 -5.61 1.14
CA ASN A 342 14.87 -4.50 2.00
C ASN A 342 13.86 -4.34 3.14
N PRO A 343 14.17 -4.84 4.36
CA PRO A 343 13.25 -4.79 5.50
C PRO A 343 12.99 -3.35 6.00
N GLY A 344 13.82 -2.37 5.62
CA GLY A 344 13.57 -0.95 5.89
C GLY A 344 12.50 -0.33 4.97
N LYS A 345 12.21 -0.96 3.83
CA LYS A 345 11.17 -0.54 2.87
C LYS A 345 9.91 -1.39 2.97
N PHE A 346 10.08 -2.71 3.02
CA PHE A 346 9.00 -3.68 3.02
C PHE A 346 9.36 -4.81 3.98
N LEU A 347 8.52 -4.98 5.00
CA LEU A 347 8.69 -5.94 6.07
C LEU A 347 7.53 -6.92 6.04
N PHE A 348 7.83 -8.20 5.89
CA PHE A 348 6.91 -9.31 6.05
C PHE A 348 7.33 -10.14 7.27
N GLU A 349 6.42 -10.37 8.21
CA GLU A 349 6.70 -11.11 9.45
C GLU A 349 5.56 -12.07 9.79
N GLU A 350 5.92 -13.22 10.35
CA GLU A 350 4.96 -14.14 10.94
C GLU A 350 4.67 -13.75 12.40
N LEU A 351 3.39 -13.77 12.75
CA LEU A 351 2.88 -13.43 14.06
C LEU A 351 2.17 -14.62 14.69
N ILE A 352 2.26 -14.70 16.00
CA ILE A 352 1.43 -15.57 16.82
C ILE A 352 0.33 -14.71 17.43
N TRP A 353 -0.92 -15.04 17.13
CA TRP A 353 -2.10 -14.35 17.65
C TRP A 353 -2.75 -15.23 18.70
N PHE A 354 -3.10 -14.64 19.84
CA PHE A 354 -4.00 -15.28 20.79
C PHE A 354 -5.28 -14.47 20.92
N VAL A 355 -6.42 -15.11 20.67
CA VAL A 355 -7.74 -14.52 20.95
C VAL A 355 -8.04 -14.71 22.43
N ALA A 356 -8.13 -13.61 23.19
CA ALA A 356 -8.40 -13.60 24.63
C ALA A 356 -9.85 -13.17 24.90
N SER A 357 -10.63 -14.02 25.57
CA SER A 357 -11.97 -13.66 26.04
C SER A 357 -11.92 -12.87 27.35
N ILE A 358 -12.78 -11.86 27.47
CA ILE A 358 -12.88 -10.98 28.64
C ILE A 358 -13.88 -11.50 29.68
N SER A 359 -14.82 -12.37 29.27
CA SER A 359 -15.93 -12.87 30.12
C SER A 359 -15.48 -13.63 31.36
N ASP A 360 -14.27 -14.20 31.35
CA ASP A 360 -13.82 -15.20 32.33
C ASP A 360 -12.57 -14.76 33.10
N SER A 361 -12.20 -13.47 33.04
CA SER A 361 -11.02 -12.94 33.74
C SER A 361 -11.17 -12.83 35.27
N ASN A 362 -12.19 -13.47 35.86
CA ASN A 362 -12.47 -13.47 37.30
C ASN A 362 -11.60 -14.45 38.10
N SER A 363 -10.50 -14.96 37.53
CA SER A 363 -9.62 -15.87 38.25
C SER A 363 -8.90 -15.13 39.39
N ASN A 364 -9.35 -15.38 40.62
CA ASN A 364 -8.66 -15.07 41.87
C ASN A 364 -7.34 -15.86 42.03
N GLU A 365 -6.65 -16.22 40.93
CA GLU A 365 -5.37 -16.94 40.96
C GLU A 365 -4.27 -15.99 41.45
N ARG A 366 -4.08 -15.94 42.78
CA ARG A 366 -3.08 -15.10 43.47
C ARG A 366 -1.61 -15.46 43.19
N ASN A 367 -1.34 -16.45 42.32
CA ASN A 367 0.00 -17.03 42.14
C ASN A 367 0.53 -16.94 40.69
N VAL A 368 0.30 -15.81 40.01
CA VAL A 368 0.97 -15.55 38.73
C VAL A 368 2.25 -14.74 39.01
N PRO A 369 3.44 -15.20 38.59
CA PRO A 369 4.73 -14.54 38.90
C PRO A 369 4.91 -13.19 38.19
N TYR A 370 4.01 -12.85 37.27
CA TYR A 370 4.05 -11.62 36.49
C TYR A 370 2.98 -10.63 36.96
N MET A 371 3.39 -9.37 37.08
CA MET A 371 2.49 -8.24 37.33
C MET A 371 2.41 -7.36 36.08
N VAL A 372 1.22 -6.93 35.71
CA VAL A 372 1.00 -6.04 34.56
C VAL A 372 0.56 -4.67 35.09
N GLU A 373 1.33 -3.64 34.76
CA GLU A 373 1.07 -2.26 35.23
C GLU A 373 0.95 -1.31 34.04
N GLU A 374 0.02 -0.35 34.11
CA GLU A 374 -0.06 0.74 33.14
C GLU A 374 1.17 1.64 33.29
N LEU A 375 1.82 1.93 32.17
CA LEU A 375 2.95 2.84 32.09
C LEU A 375 2.43 4.26 31.82
N TYR A 376 2.43 5.10 32.86
CA TYR A 376 1.97 6.49 32.76
C TYR A 376 2.93 7.42 32.01
N ASP A 377 4.24 7.18 32.14
CA ASP A 377 5.26 7.90 31.37
C ASP A 377 5.72 7.04 30.19
N ALA A 378 5.26 7.39 28.99
CA ALA A 378 5.58 6.66 27.78
C ALA A 378 7.06 6.76 27.37
N ASN A 379 7.84 7.69 27.94
CA ASN A 379 9.26 7.86 27.60
C ASN A 379 10.10 6.60 27.86
N GLU A 380 9.75 5.82 28.89
CA GLU A 380 10.40 4.54 29.18
C GLU A 380 10.25 3.56 27.98
N PHE A 381 9.02 3.44 27.45
CA PHE A 381 8.76 2.63 26.26
C PHE A 381 9.37 3.25 24.99
N ILE A 382 9.34 4.57 24.82
CA ILE A 382 9.95 5.24 23.65
C ILE A 382 11.45 4.91 23.61
N ASN A 383 12.15 5.04 24.74
CA ASN A 383 13.57 4.71 24.85
C ASN A 383 13.85 3.23 24.55
N TYR A 384 13.00 2.32 25.02
CA TYR A 384 13.09 0.91 24.64
C TYR A 384 12.88 0.74 23.13
N SER A 385 11.84 1.37 22.58
CA SER A 385 11.46 1.23 21.18
C SER A 385 12.61 1.70 20.28
N ASP A 386 13.25 2.82 20.61
CA ASP A 386 14.31 3.40 19.80
C ASP A 386 15.55 2.52 19.69
N ARG A 387 15.80 1.69 20.70
CA ARG A 387 16.95 0.79 20.76
C ARG A 387 16.66 -0.59 20.18
N ASN A 388 15.40 -1.04 20.24
CA ASN A 388 15.05 -2.45 20.00
C ASN A 388 14.12 -2.68 18.82
N LEU A 389 13.40 -1.65 18.34
CA LEU A 389 12.47 -1.77 17.22
C LEU A 389 13.03 -1.16 15.94
N ARG A 390 12.68 -1.78 14.81
CA ARG A 390 13.05 -1.28 13.48
C ARG A 390 12.34 0.05 13.21
N GLU A 391 13.03 0.97 12.53
CA GLU A 391 12.47 2.29 12.15
C GLU A 391 11.11 2.19 11.43
N ILE A 392 10.98 1.22 10.51
CA ILE A 392 9.73 1.01 9.78
C ILE A 392 8.57 0.63 10.70
N GLU A 393 8.83 -0.14 11.77
CA GLU A 393 7.81 -0.54 12.75
C GLU A 393 7.44 0.63 13.65
N LYS A 394 8.43 1.32 14.22
CA LYS A 394 8.21 2.51 15.07
C LYS A 394 7.40 3.58 14.35
N GLY A 395 7.78 3.88 13.10
CA GLY A 395 7.11 4.84 12.26
C GLY A 395 5.70 4.42 11.88
N CYS A 396 5.51 3.14 11.50
CA CYS A 396 4.19 2.59 11.18
C CYS A 396 3.20 2.72 12.34
N TYR A 397 3.63 2.44 13.58
CA TYR A 397 2.78 2.56 14.76
C TYR A 397 2.76 3.95 15.41
N CYS A 398 3.53 4.90 14.85
CA CYS A 398 3.69 6.26 15.35
C CYS A 398 4.17 6.33 16.81
N TYR A 399 5.02 5.41 17.26
CA TYR A 399 5.52 5.39 18.64
C TYR A 399 6.37 6.63 18.98
N ASN A 400 6.98 7.26 17.99
CA ASN A 400 7.80 8.46 18.14
C ASN A 400 7.07 9.78 17.84
N GLU A 401 5.84 9.73 17.31
CA GLU A 401 5.13 10.93 16.81
C GLU A 401 3.74 11.15 17.43
N ASP A 402 3.05 10.07 17.81
CA ASP A 402 1.66 10.09 18.30
C ASP A 402 1.37 8.87 19.18
N ILE A 403 2.16 8.71 20.24
CA ILE A 403 2.18 7.49 21.05
C ILE A 403 0.84 7.18 21.73
N HIS A 404 0.01 8.18 22.00
CA HIS A 404 -1.32 8.02 22.61
C HIS A 404 -2.49 8.12 21.62
N LEU A 405 -2.19 8.19 20.31
CA LEU A 405 -3.16 8.29 19.22
C LEU A 405 -4.02 9.57 19.24
N ASP A 406 -3.52 10.68 19.81
CA ASP A 406 -4.31 11.90 20.00
C ASP A 406 -4.83 12.46 18.68
N LYS A 407 -4.04 12.36 17.60
CA LYS A 407 -4.48 12.83 16.28
C LYS A 407 -5.58 11.95 15.70
N ILE A 408 -5.48 10.64 15.88
CA ILE A 408 -6.48 9.68 15.38
C ILE A 408 -7.76 9.75 16.20
N LYS A 409 -7.66 9.88 17.52
CA LYS A 409 -8.79 10.14 18.43
C LYS A 409 -9.64 11.28 17.94
N ASN A 410 -9.02 12.43 17.66
CA ASN A 410 -9.70 13.62 17.17
C ASN A 410 -10.38 13.41 15.80
N ILE A 411 -9.76 12.64 14.91
CA ILE A 411 -10.35 12.34 13.60
C ILE A 411 -11.57 11.42 13.74
N TYR A 412 -11.48 10.41 14.61
CA TYR A 412 -12.51 9.41 14.81
C TYR A 412 -13.71 9.96 15.58
N SER A 413 -13.48 10.83 16.57
CA SER A 413 -14.53 11.41 17.40
C SER A 413 -15.54 12.26 16.60
N VAL A 414 -15.15 12.79 15.44
CA VAL A 414 -16.04 13.54 14.52
C VAL A 414 -17.21 12.68 14.00
N LYS A 415 -17.12 11.34 14.08
CA LYS A 415 -18.15 10.39 13.63
C LYS A 415 -18.64 9.44 14.73
N ASP A 416 -18.47 9.82 15.99
CA ASP A 416 -18.80 8.95 17.12
C ASP A 416 -18.05 7.61 17.05
N LEU A 417 -16.82 7.65 16.51
CA LEU A 417 -15.86 6.55 16.54
C LEU A 417 -14.78 6.87 17.58
N TYR A 418 -14.07 5.85 18.03
CA TYR A 418 -13.00 5.97 18.99
C TYR A 418 -11.80 5.11 18.60
N ALA A 419 -10.64 5.53 19.10
CA ALA A 419 -9.38 4.83 19.06
C ALA A 419 -8.69 5.10 20.40
N GLU A 420 -8.21 4.06 21.07
CA GLU A 420 -7.54 4.17 22.36
C GLU A 420 -6.27 3.33 22.37
N ARG A 421 -5.23 3.87 22.99
CA ARG A 421 -3.96 3.17 23.19
C ARG A 421 -3.44 3.41 24.60
N LYS A 422 -3.04 2.32 25.24
CA LYS A 422 -2.37 2.31 26.54
C LYS A 422 -1.13 1.44 26.46
N ILE A 423 -0.11 1.84 27.20
CA ILE A 423 1.15 1.11 27.29
C ILE A 423 1.21 0.51 28.68
N PHE A 424 1.65 -0.73 28.75
CA PHE A 424 1.82 -1.48 29.97
C PHE A 424 3.23 -2.05 30.02
N ARG A 425 3.70 -2.33 31.22
CA ARG A 425 4.91 -3.12 31.47
C ARG A 425 4.53 -4.39 32.20
N VAL A 426 5.23 -5.47 31.89
CA VAL A 426 5.11 -6.76 32.57
C VAL A 426 6.35 -6.94 33.43
N ILE A 427 6.16 -7.16 34.72
CA ILE A 427 7.22 -7.24 35.72
C ILE A 427 7.27 -8.64 36.32
N GLU A 428 8.47 -9.23 36.38
CA GLU A 428 8.77 -10.45 37.14
C GLU A 428 9.84 -10.14 38.19
N LYS A 429 9.56 -10.39 39.47
CA LYS A 429 10.53 -10.19 40.60
C LYS A 429 11.18 -8.80 40.66
N GLY A 430 10.50 -7.77 40.13
CA GLY A 430 10.98 -6.38 40.11
C GLY A 430 11.62 -5.95 38.79
N ASP A 431 11.90 -6.88 37.88
CA ASP A 431 12.47 -6.59 36.57
C ASP A 431 11.40 -6.55 35.48
N ILE A 432 11.54 -5.63 34.51
CA ILE A 432 10.64 -5.55 33.36
C ILE A 432 11.02 -6.66 32.38
N VAL A 433 10.10 -7.58 32.11
CA VAL A 433 10.31 -8.68 31.15
C VAL A 433 9.74 -8.37 29.77
N ALA A 434 8.73 -7.51 29.69
CA ALA A 434 8.12 -7.09 28.43
C ALA A 434 7.38 -5.75 28.55
N TYR A 435 7.22 -5.08 27.42
CA TYR A 435 6.22 -4.02 27.25
C TYR A 435 5.03 -4.55 26.45
N VAL A 436 3.85 -4.00 26.72
CA VAL A 436 2.63 -4.32 25.99
C VAL A 436 1.94 -3.04 25.55
N VAL A 437 1.73 -2.89 24.25
CA VAL A 437 0.96 -1.78 23.67
C VAL A 437 -0.44 -2.30 23.37
N ALA A 438 -1.39 -1.96 24.24
CA ALA A 438 -2.79 -2.30 24.08
C ALA A 438 -3.51 -1.20 23.29
N GLU A 439 -4.19 -1.60 22.23
CA GLU A 439 -5.01 -0.74 21.38
C GLU A 439 -6.41 -1.30 21.30
N ALA A 440 -7.38 -0.40 21.22
CA ALA A 440 -8.79 -0.72 21.04
C ALA A 440 -9.43 0.37 20.18
N TYR A 441 -10.27 -0.02 19.24
CA TYR A 441 -10.95 0.91 18.35
C TYR A 441 -12.44 0.63 18.33
N THR A 442 -13.24 1.44 17.64
CA THR A 442 -14.66 1.12 17.44
C THR A 442 -14.86 -0.26 16.84
N SER A 443 -15.78 -1.03 17.41
CA SER A 443 -16.13 -2.36 16.92
C SER A 443 -16.63 -2.28 15.47
N GLY A 444 -16.25 -3.26 14.64
CA GLY A 444 -16.65 -3.27 13.23
C GLY A 444 -15.75 -2.44 12.30
N LEU A 445 -14.68 -1.80 12.77
CA LEU A 445 -13.70 -1.24 11.83
C LEU A 445 -13.07 -2.31 10.93
N ASN A 446 -13.00 -3.55 11.40
CA ASN A 446 -12.73 -4.70 10.57
C ASN A 446 -13.51 -5.95 11.05
N LEU A 447 -13.85 -6.85 10.12
CA LEU A 447 -14.65 -8.06 10.30
C LEU A 447 -14.21 -8.91 11.51
N PHE A 448 -12.90 -9.03 11.73
CA PHE A 448 -12.31 -9.86 12.78
C PHE A 448 -11.79 -9.06 13.99
N ASN A 449 -12.01 -7.74 14.02
CA ASN A 449 -11.54 -6.84 15.08
C ASN A 449 -10.04 -7.02 15.43
N CYS A 450 -9.18 -7.38 14.45
CA CYS A 450 -7.74 -7.60 14.71
C CYS A 450 -6.97 -6.34 15.16
N VAL A 451 -7.63 -5.18 15.15
CA VAL A 451 -7.09 -3.91 15.65
C VAL A 451 -7.31 -3.75 17.16
N ASP A 452 -8.25 -4.48 17.75
CA ASP A 452 -8.40 -4.60 19.20
C ASP A 452 -7.32 -5.57 19.70
N CYS A 453 -6.12 -5.04 19.93
CA CYS A 453 -4.93 -5.87 20.07
C CYS A 453 -3.93 -5.37 21.12
N ALA A 454 -3.24 -6.30 21.74
CA ALA A 454 -2.14 -6.10 22.66
C ALA A 454 -0.84 -6.59 22.01
N LYS A 455 0.00 -5.68 21.53
CA LYS A 455 1.29 -5.99 20.92
C LYS A 455 2.34 -6.17 22.00
N VAL A 456 3.01 -7.32 22.03
CA VAL A 456 3.97 -7.67 23.08
C VAL A 456 5.41 -7.51 22.57
N TYR A 457 6.23 -6.82 23.35
CA TYR A 457 7.64 -6.56 23.07
C TYR A 457 8.50 -7.06 24.22
N PHE A 458 9.23 -8.15 24.01
CA PHE A 458 10.04 -8.78 25.06
C PHE A 458 11.36 -8.04 25.30
N ILE A 459 11.75 -7.95 26.58
CA ILE A 459 13.11 -7.59 27.01
C ILE A 459 13.91 -8.86 27.28
N HIS A 460 13.25 -9.89 27.82
CA HIS A 460 13.81 -11.20 28.12
C HIS A 460 12.97 -12.31 27.49
N THR A 461 13.62 -13.34 26.96
CA THR A 461 12.94 -14.46 26.27
C THR A 461 12.75 -15.69 27.17
N ASN A 462 13.43 -15.74 28.32
CA ASN A 462 13.25 -16.79 29.31
C ASN A 462 12.03 -16.51 30.18
N ILE A 463 10.85 -16.94 29.71
CA ILE A 463 9.57 -16.73 30.39
C ILE A 463 8.80 -18.05 30.50
N ASP A 464 8.03 -18.21 31.58
CA ASP A 464 6.87 -19.11 31.61
C ASP A 464 5.75 -18.53 30.74
N GLN A 465 5.53 -19.11 29.56
CA GLN A 465 4.60 -18.59 28.57
C GLN A 465 3.14 -18.66 29.02
N ASN A 466 2.74 -19.71 29.73
CA ASN A 466 1.35 -19.86 30.20
C ASN A 466 1.04 -18.84 31.28
N ALA A 467 1.92 -18.70 32.27
CA ALA A 467 1.79 -17.70 33.32
C ALA A 467 1.84 -16.27 32.76
N PHE A 468 2.72 -16.02 31.78
CA PHE A 468 2.83 -14.71 31.13
C PHE A 468 1.54 -14.32 30.39
N LEU A 469 1.01 -15.21 29.56
CA LEU A 469 -0.22 -14.96 28.82
C LEU A 469 -1.41 -14.77 29.76
N LYS A 470 -1.53 -15.59 30.82
CA LYS A 470 -2.54 -15.40 31.87
C LYS A 470 -2.46 -14.01 32.51
N ALA A 471 -1.25 -13.55 32.85
CA ALA A 471 -1.06 -12.23 33.44
C ALA A 471 -1.48 -11.11 32.49
N ILE A 472 -1.14 -11.19 31.20
CA ILE A 472 -1.58 -10.24 30.19
C ILE A 472 -3.11 -10.21 30.09
N CYS A 473 -3.76 -11.37 30.01
CA CYS A 473 -5.22 -11.46 29.95
C CYS A 473 -5.87 -10.72 31.11
N VAL A 474 -5.48 -11.05 32.34
CA VAL A 474 -6.04 -10.45 33.55
C VAL A 474 -5.72 -8.95 33.62
N GLY A 475 -4.46 -8.58 33.39
CA GLY A 475 -3.99 -7.20 33.49
C GLY A 475 -4.67 -6.25 32.51
N LEU A 476 -4.95 -6.71 31.30
CA LEU A 476 -5.56 -5.88 30.25
C LEU A 476 -7.09 -5.93 30.22
N SER A 477 -7.72 -6.89 30.92
CA SER A 477 -9.18 -7.07 30.87
C SER A 477 -9.93 -5.79 31.22
N SER A 478 -9.50 -5.05 32.25
CA SER A 478 -10.18 -3.81 32.66
C SER A 478 -10.13 -2.70 31.59
N PHE A 479 -9.05 -2.61 30.80
CA PHE A 479 -8.92 -1.64 29.72
C PHE A 479 -9.94 -1.94 28.61
N TYR A 480 -10.01 -3.19 28.17
CA TYR A 480 -10.92 -3.61 27.12
C TYR A 480 -12.39 -3.65 27.58
N GLN A 481 -12.67 -4.02 28.83
CA GLN A 481 -14.02 -3.98 29.44
C GLN A 481 -14.61 -2.56 29.44
N LYS A 482 -13.81 -1.55 29.83
CA LYS A 482 -14.24 -0.14 29.80
C LYS A 482 -14.65 0.35 28.41
N LEU A 483 -14.14 -0.30 27.37
CA LEU A 483 -14.44 -0.01 25.97
C LEU A 483 -15.49 -0.96 25.37
N ASN A 484 -16.20 -1.72 26.22
CA ASN A 484 -17.24 -2.69 25.85
C ASN A 484 -16.76 -3.77 24.86
N LYS A 485 -15.49 -4.20 24.99
CA LYS A 485 -14.97 -5.31 24.21
C LYS A 485 -15.28 -6.64 24.90
N LYS A 486 -15.56 -7.65 24.08
CA LYS A 486 -15.73 -9.05 24.52
C LYS A 486 -14.46 -9.87 24.41
N TYR A 487 -13.61 -9.51 23.45
CA TYR A 487 -12.33 -10.17 23.19
C TYR A 487 -11.30 -9.15 22.72
N PHE A 488 -10.03 -9.54 22.79
CA PHE A 488 -8.92 -8.82 22.18
C PHE A 488 -7.84 -9.81 21.73
N HIS A 489 -6.92 -9.36 20.87
CA HIS A 489 -5.87 -10.20 20.30
C HIS A 489 -4.51 -9.89 20.93
N ILE A 490 -3.84 -10.89 21.50
CA ILE A 490 -2.43 -10.75 21.91
C ILE A 490 -1.56 -11.07 20.71
N LEU A 491 -0.74 -10.11 20.26
CA LEU A 491 0.10 -10.22 19.08
C LEU A 491 1.57 -10.32 19.49
N ILE A 492 2.22 -11.43 19.11
CA ILE A 492 3.63 -11.70 19.39
C ILE A 492 4.35 -11.97 18.06
N ASN A 493 5.49 -11.32 17.84
CA ASN A 493 6.36 -11.63 16.70
C ASN A 493 6.99 -13.03 16.91
N SER A 494 6.94 -13.88 15.89
CA SER A 494 7.55 -15.22 15.94
C SER A 494 9.09 -15.20 16.07
N ASP A 495 9.73 -14.08 15.73
CA ASP A 495 11.19 -13.92 15.76
C ASP A 495 11.81 -13.95 17.18
N TYR A 496 11.01 -13.82 18.25
CA TYR A 496 11.52 -13.79 19.62
C TYR A 496 12.12 -15.13 20.11
N SER A 497 12.12 -16.19 19.31
CA SER A 497 12.64 -17.52 19.68
C SER A 497 11.98 -18.11 20.93
N ILE A 498 10.76 -17.67 21.26
CA ILE A 498 9.95 -18.19 22.36
C ILE A 498 8.96 -19.20 21.78
N ASN A 499 8.94 -20.42 22.32
CA ASN A 499 8.04 -21.47 21.85
C ASN A 499 6.64 -21.33 22.47
N PHE A 500 5.65 -21.09 21.61
CA PHE A 500 4.23 -20.96 21.96
C PHE A 500 3.36 -22.09 21.37
N ASP A 501 3.95 -23.20 20.92
CA ASP A 501 3.21 -24.29 20.27
C ASP A 501 2.32 -25.07 21.25
N ASN A 502 2.70 -25.13 22.52
CA ASN A 502 2.01 -25.93 23.56
C ASN A 502 1.32 -25.06 24.61
N ILE A 503 0.69 -23.96 24.20
CA ILE A 503 -0.11 -23.12 25.11
C ILE A 503 -1.43 -23.80 25.43
N ASN A 504 -1.68 -23.99 26.72
CA ASN A 504 -2.93 -24.51 27.26
C ASN A 504 -3.45 -23.55 28.33
N VAL A 505 -3.89 -22.38 27.88
CA VAL A 505 -4.53 -21.38 28.73
C VAL A 505 -5.99 -21.33 28.34
N GLU A 506 -6.85 -21.53 29.34
CA GLU A 506 -8.29 -21.40 29.17
C GLU A 506 -8.63 -20.05 28.57
N ASN A 507 -9.55 -20.02 27.60
CA ASN A 507 -9.97 -18.80 26.90
C ASN A 507 -8.91 -18.12 26.02
N LEU A 508 -7.80 -18.81 25.73
CA LEU A 508 -6.87 -18.41 24.67
C LEU A 508 -6.93 -19.37 23.49
N LYS A 509 -7.15 -18.80 22.31
CA LYS A 509 -7.02 -19.52 21.06
C LYS A 509 -5.86 -19.01 20.24
N ARG A 510 -4.92 -19.90 19.92
CA ARG A 510 -3.78 -19.60 19.06
C ARG A 510 -4.19 -19.60 17.58
N ILE A 511 -3.74 -18.58 16.85
CA ILE A 511 -3.83 -18.45 15.39
C ILE A 511 -2.43 -18.05 14.89
N ILE A 512 -2.01 -18.62 13.76
CA ILE A 512 -0.79 -18.17 13.08
C ILE A 512 -1.22 -17.17 12.02
N ALA A 513 -0.63 -15.98 12.06
CA ALA A 513 -0.93 -14.91 11.13
C ALA A 513 0.36 -14.34 10.56
N ALA A 514 0.21 -13.39 9.65
CA ALA A 514 1.32 -12.61 9.17
C ALA A 514 0.94 -11.13 9.08
N ARG A 515 1.98 -10.29 9.16
CA ARG A 515 1.91 -8.84 9.05
C ARG A 515 2.80 -8.38 7.91
N VAL A 516 2.33 -7.38 7.19
CA VAL A 516 3.15 -6.59 6.27
C VAL A 516 3.18 -5.15 6.71
N ILE A 517 4.37 -4.56 6.78
CA ILE A 517 4.59 -3.13 6.91
C ILE A 517 5.39 -2.66 5.69
N ALA A 518 4.92 -1.63 5.00
CA ALA A 518 5.67 -1.04 3.90
C ALA A 518 5.65 0.49 4.01
N ASN A 519 6.81 1.13 3.84
CA ASN A 519 6.86 2.60 3.76
C ASN A 519 6.49 3.07 2.33
N ASN A 520 6.53 4.38 2.09
CA ASN A 520 6.15 4.94 0.78
C ASN A 520 6.92 4.31 -0.39
N ASP A 521 8.23 4.13 -0.24
CA ASP A 521 9.08 3.56 -1.29
C ASP A 521 8.85 2.05 -1.44
N GLY A 522 8.67 1.31 -0.34
CA GLY A 522 8.28 -0.09 -0.36
C GLY A 522 6.94 -0.33 -1.06
N VAL A 523 5.94 0.54 -0.87
CA VAL A 523 4.67 0.46 -1.59
C VAL A 523 4.81 0.80 -3.07
N ARG A 524 5.71 1.71 -3.45
CA ARG A 524 6.01 1.97 -4.86
C ARG A 524 6.66 0.76 -5.52
N GLU A 525 7.64 0.15 -4.88
CA GLU A 525 8.28 -1.07 -5.40
C GLU A 525 7.31 -2.25 -5.44
N TYR A 526 6.44 -2.39 -4.43
CA TYR A 526 5.33 -3.33 -4.46
C TYR A 526 4.41 -3.09 -5.68
N LYS A 527 4.03 -1.83 -5.95
CA LYS A 527 3.27 -1.50 -7.16
C LYS A 527 4.02 -1.88 -8.44
N ASN A 528 5.34 -1.66 -8.48
CA ASN A 528 6.19 -2.00 -9.62
C ASN A 528 6.25 -3.51 -9.86
N TYR A 529 6.28 -4.33 -8.79
CA TYR A 529 6.26 -5.79 -8.88
C TYR A 529 5.08 -6.30 -9.70
N PHE A 530 3.89 -5.72 -9.53
CA PHE A 530 2.73 -6.11 -10.34
C PHE A 530 2.90 -5.80 -11.82
N LYS A 531 3.60 -4.72 -12.18
CA LYS A 531 3.89 -4.39 -13.57
C LYS A 531 4.97 -5.26 -14.19
N THR A 532 6.00 -5.62 -13.42
CA THR A 532 7.20 -6.28 -13.94
C THR A 532 7.08 -7.80 -13.89
N MET A 533 6.44 -8.35 -12.86
CA MET A 533 6.37 -9.80 -12.65
C MET A 533 5.04 -10.40 -13.11
N MET A 534 3.91 -9.68 -12.96
CA MET A 534 2.58 -10.21 -13.26
C MET A 534 1.89 -9.65 -14.51
N GLY A 535 2.36 -8.52 -15.06
CA GLY A 535 2.04 -8.06 -16.42
C GLY A 535 2.99 -8.67 -17.43
#